data_AF-A0A933SCR6-F1
#
_entry.id   AF-A0A933SCR6-F1
#
_cell.length_a   1.000
_cell.length_b   1.000
_cell.length_c   1.000
_cell.angle_alpha   90.00
_cell.angle_beta   90.00
_cell.angle_gamma   90.00
#
_symmetry.space_group_name_H-M   'P 1'
#
loop_
_entity.id
_entity.type
_entity.pdbx_description
1 polymer ?
#
loop_
_entity_poly.entity_id
_entity_poly.type
_entity_poly.pdbx_seq_one_letter_code
_entity_poly.pdbx_strand_id
1 'polypeptide(L)'
;MGHLTIISETGMFHSAALFEIDSRHRKEWRGFHPQTHHAPAGGGEIDRSNREAFINHYARFAVPDEVLLLALQKAEQSWGSSFYTIGVQDCVSMSADIARWCGLSVPLVNMTPYGLLWALTTYNKCTHHDVWPLPWHSAS
;
A
#
# COMPACT_ATOMS: atom_id res chain seq x y z
N MET A 1 1.21 -2.18 18.66
CA MET A 1 1.12 -3.12 17.53
C MET A 1 0.37 -2.38 16.45
N GLY A 2 1.05 -2.07 15.35
CA GLY A 2 0.52 -1.28 14.27
C GLY A 2 -0.22 -2.12 13.24
N HIS A 3 -0.60 -1.44 12.16
CA HIS A 3 -1.25 -2.08 11.03
C HIS A 3 -0.70 -1.59 9.69
N LEU A 4 -0.57 -2.52 8.77
CA LEU A 4 -0.44 -2.22 7.35
C LEU A 4 -1.80 -2.45 6.70
N THR A 5 -2.30 -1.44 5.98
CA THR A 5 -3.48 -1.58 5.13
C THR A 5 -3.06 -1.39 3.68
N ILE A 6 -3.35 -2.37 2.82
CA ILE A 6 -3.23 -2.22 1.37
C ILE A 6 -4.62 -1.91 0.83
N ILE A 7 -4.71 -0.99 -0.13
CA ILE A 7 -5.96 -0.61 -0.78
C ILE A 7 -5.90 -0.80 -2.28
N SER A 8 -7.06 -0.92 -2.90
CA SER A 8 -7.28 -0.67 -4.32
C SER A 8 -8.31 0.44 -4.45
N GLU A 9 -8.14 1.30 -5.44
CA GLU A 9 -8.97 2.49 -5.60
C GLU A 9 -10.05 2.35 -6.66
N THR A 10 -11.04 3.23 -6.58
CA THR A 10 -12.14 3.34 -7.55
C THR A 10 -11.71 4.19 -8.76
N GLY A 11 -12.04 3.76 -9.97
CA GLY A 11 -11.88 4.56 -11.20
C GLY A 11 -10.53 4.38 -11.92
N MET A 12 -9.40 4.66 -11.26
CA MET A 12 -8.06 4.35 -11.79
C MET A 12 -7.47 3.12 -11.10
N PHE A 13 -6.73 2.30 -11.85
CA PHE A 13 -5.99 1.16 -11.31
C PHE A 13 -4.83 1.66 -10.42
N HIS A 14 -5.15 2.00 -9.17
CA HIS A 14 -4.18 2.44 -8.17
C HIS A 14 -4.21 1.52 -6.95
N SER A 15 -3.02 1.28 -6.40
CA SER A 15 -2.78 0.57 -5.16
C SER A 15 -1.96 1.47 -4.24
N ALA A 16 -2.31 1.51 -2.96
CA ALA A 16 -1.55 2.27 -1.97
C ALA A 16 -1.50 1.52 -0.64
N ALA A 17 -0.54 1.91 0.20
CA ALA A 17 -0.36 1.40 1.54
C ALA A 17 -0.61 2.50 2.58
N LEU A 18 -1.41 2.20 3.60
CA LEU A 18 -1.53 2.97 4.83
C LEU A 18 -0.75 2.27 5.94
N PHE A 19 0.17 3.00 6.55
CA PHE A 19 0.90 2.61 7.74
C PHE A 19 0.24 3.25 8.96
N GLU A 20 -0.24 2.43 9.89
CA GLU A 20 -0.73 2.87 11.20
C GLU A 20 0.27 2.44 12.27
N ILE A 21 1.11 3.37 12.74
CA ILE A 21 2.14 3.13 13.74
C ILE A 21 1.60 3.55 15.11
N ASP A 22 1.22 2.55 15.91
CA ASP A 22 0.50 2.69 17.17
C ASP A 22 1.32 3.43 18.23
N SER A 23 2.58 3.03 18.43
CA SER A 23 3.54 3.66 19.37
C SER A 23 3.83 5.13 19.10
N ARG A 24 3.52 5.63 17.89
CA ARG A 24 3.71 7.03 17.51
C ARG A 24 2.41 7.77 17.22
N HIS A 25 1.25 7.10 17.38
CA HIS A 25 -0.06 7.59 16.97
C HIS A 25 -0.05 8.21 15.56
N ARG A 26 0.68 7.56 14.63
CA ARG A 26 0.97 8.12 13.30
C ARG A 26 0.31 7.30 12.21
N LYS A 27 -0.31 8.00 11.25
CA LYS A 27 -0.89 7.42 10.03
C LYS A 27 -0.19 7.99 8.81
N GLU A 28 0.22 7.14 7.89
CA GLU A 28 0.96 7.54 6.69
C GLU A 28 0.58 6.76 5.45
N TRP A 29 0.28 7.49 4.38
CA TRP A 29 0.00 6.92 3.07
C TRP A 29 1.24 6.83 2.20
N ARG A 30 1.35 5.75 1.42
CA ARG A 30 2.32 5.57 0.35
C ARG A 30 1.61 4.98 -0.87
N GLY A 31 1.43 5.79 -1.90
CA GLY A 31 1.12 5.39 -3.28
C GLY A 31 2.29 5.69 -4.21
N PHE A 32 2.22 5.22 -5.46
CA PHE A 32 3.25 5.52 -6.47
C PHE A 32 2.63 5.80 -7.83
N HIS A 33 2.99 6.92 -8.45
CA HIS A 33 2.46 7.32 -9.75
C HIS A 33 3.56 7.97 -10.59
N PRO A 34 3.37 8.11 -11.92
CA PRO A 34 4.27 8.90 -12.74
C PRO A 34 4.20 10.38 -12.34
N GLN A 35 5.32 11.10 -12.39
CA GLN A 35 5.37 12.55 -12.21
C GLN A 35 4.53 13.29 -13.26
N THR A 36 4.53 12.78 -14.49
CA THR A 36 3.68 13.29 -15.56
C THR A 36 2.36 12.54 -15.56
N HIS A 37 1.27 13.27 -15.38
CA HIS A 37 -0.07 12.69 -15.34
C HIS A 37 -0.40 11.89 -16.62
N HIS A 38 -0.97 10.70 -16.43
CA HIS A 38 -1.29 9.72 -17.50
C HIS A 38 -0.10 9.24 -18.35
N ALA A 39 1.15 9.49 -17.94
CA ALA A 39 2.29 8.91 -18.64
C ALA A 39 2.43 7.42 -18.30
N PRO A 40 2.51 6.52 -19.29
CA PRO A 40 2.68 5.08 -19.03
C PRO A 40 4.08 4.75 -18.49
N ALA A 41 5.05 5.64 -18.69
CA ALA A 41 6.43 5.52 -18.22
C ALA A 41 7.05 6.91 -17.98
N GLY A 42 7.98 7.02 -17.02
CA GLY A 42 8.68 8.27 -16.71
C GLY A 42 9.29 8.29 -15.32
N GLY A 43 9.70 9.47 -14.85
CA GLY A 43 10.05 9.64 -13.43
C GLY A 43 8.85 9.29 -12.55
N GLY A 44 9.07 8.47 -11.53
CA GLY A 44 8.04 8.14 -10.56
C GLY A 44 8.06 9.06 -9.36
N GLU A 45 6.95 9.10 -8.64
CA GLU A 45 6.77 9.88 -7.43
C GLU A 45 5.96 9.10 -6.39
N ILE A 46 6.40 9.21 -5.13
CA ILE A 46 5.67 8.67 -3.98
C ILE A 46 4.54 9.62 -3.62
N ASP A 47 3.31 9.14 -3.74
CA ASP A 47 2.12 9.82 -3.24
C ASP A 47 1.98 9.62 -1.72
N ARG A 48 1.81 10.73 -1.00
CA ARG A 48 1.61 10.76 0.46
C ARG A 48 0.25 11.34 0.85
N SER A 49 -0.59 11.67 -0.14
CA SER A 49 -1.93 12.22 0.07
C SER A 49 -2.85 11.22 0.75
N ASN A 50 -3.86 11.73 1.46
CA ASN A 50 -4.87 10.87 2.07
C ASN A 50 -5.73 10.21 0.99
N ARG A 51 -5.74 8.87 0.96
CA ARG A 51 -6.44 8.07 -0.06
C ARG A 51 -7.82 7.55 0.37
N GLU A 52 -8.27 7.85 1.59
CA GLU A 52 -9.49 7.26 2.17
C GLU A 52 -10.74 7.42 1.29
N ALA A 53 -10.92 8.58 0.66
CA ALA A 53 -12.08 8.86 -0.19
C ALA A 53 -12.12 8.03 -1.48
N PHE A 54 -11.02 7.39 -1.87
CA PHE A 54 -10.88 6.65 -3.12
C PHE A 54 -10.91 5.13 -2.92
N ILE A 55 -10.89 4.64 -1.67
CA ILE A 55 -10.84 3.21 -1.34
C ILE A 55 -12.06 2.50 -1.93
N ASN A 56 -11.80 1.56 -2.82
CA ASN A 56 -12.80 0.61 -3.32
C ASN A 56 -12.76 -0.69 -2.50
N HIS A 57 -11.57 -1.27 -2.37
CA HIS A 57 -11.32 -2.45 -1.54
C HIS A 57 -10.07 -2.25 -0.68
N TYR A 58 -10.00 -2.92 0.47
CA TYR A 58 -8.83 -2.89 1.34
C TYR A 58 -8.64 -4.18 2.13
N ALA A 59 -7.39 -4.49 2.46
CA ALA A 59 -7.04 -5.53 3.43
C ALA A 59 -6.06 -4.97 4.47
N ARG A 60 -6.35 -5.23 5.75
CA ARG A 60 -5.57 -4.76 6.91
C ARG A 60 -4.89 -5.92 7.61
N PHE A 61 -3.63 -5.74 7.99
CA PHE A 61 -2.78 -6.75 8.61
C PHE A 61 -2.15 -6.18 9.87
N ALA A 62 -2.15 -6.94 10.97
CA ALA A 62 -1.41 -6.58 12.18
C ALA A 62 0.09 -6.82 11.93
N VAL A 63 0.90 -5.79 12.16
CA VAL A 63 2.34 -5.82 11.91
C VAL A 63 3.05 -5.08 13.05
N PRO A 64 4.15 -5.63 13.60
CA PRO A 64 4.92 -4.93 14.63
C PRO A 64 5.37 -3.54 14.17
N ASP A 65 5.34 -2.57 15.09
CA ASP A 65 5.65 -1.16 14.79
C ASP A 65 7.07 -1.00 14.21
N GLU A 66 8.05 -1.76 14.72
CA GLU A 66 9.42 -1.74 14.22
C GLU A 66 9.53 -2.21 12.76
N VAL A 67 8.70 -3.18 12.37
CA VAL A 67 8.64 -3.69 11.00
C VAL A 67 7.99 -2.66 10.07
N LEU A 68 6.90 -2.01 10.52
CA LEU A 68 6.25 -0.93 9.78
C LEU A 68 7.19 0.25 9.54
N LEU A 69 7.92 0.67 10.57
CA LEU A 69 8.91 1.76 10.49
C LEU A 69 10.02 1.43 9.49
N LEU A 70 10.53 0.20 9.51
CA LEU A 70 11.55 -0.25 8.57
C LEU A 70 11.01 -0.31 7.14
N ALA A 71 9.80 -0.85 6.94
CA ALA A 71 9.17 -0.92 5.62
C ALA A 71 8.89 0.48 5.04
N LEU A 72 8.45 1.42 5.87
CA LEU A 72 8.26 2.81 5.47
C LEU A 72 9.57 3.46 5.02
N GLN A 73 10.66 3.28 5.77
CA GLN A 73 11.98 3.78 5.40
C GLN A 73 12.46 3.18 4.06
N LYS A 74 12.27 1.86 3.87
CA LYS A 74 12.60 1.20 2.61
C LYS A 74 11.77 1.72 1.44
N ALA A 75 10.49 2.01 1.66
CA ALA A 75 9.64 2.61 0.62
C ALA A 75 10.23 3.94 0.14
N GLU A 76 10.61 4.83 1.06
CA GLU A 76 11.25 6.11 0.71
C GLU A 76 12.57 5.92 -0.05
N GLN A 77 13.42 5.01 0.42
CA GLN A 77 14.74 4.78 -0.16
C GLN A 77 14.69 4.11 -1.54
N SER A 78 13.82 3.11 -1.71
CA SER A 78 13.74 2.34 -2.95
C SER A 78 12.87 3.03 -4.01
N TRP A 79 11.84 3.77 -3.60
CA TRP A 79 10.87 4.34 -4.53
C TRP A 79 10.99 5.86 -4.73
N GLY A 80 11.74 6.58 -3.88
CA GLY A 80 11.82 8.05 -3.92
C GLY A 80 12.41 8.65 -5.20
N SER A 81 13.21 7.87 -5.95
CA SER A 81 13.79 8.25 -7.25
C SER A 81 13.60 7.18 -8.33
N SER A 82 12.64 6.28 -8.11
CA SER A 82 12.39 5.16 -8.99
C SER A 82 11.74 5.59 -10.32
N PHE A 83 12.04 4.87 -11.39
CA PHE A 83 11.38 5.05 -12.66
C PHE A 83 10.01 4.36 -12.62
N TYR A 84 8.95 5.06 -13.02
CA TYR A 84 7.63 4.49 -13.17
C TYR A 84 7.50 3.79 -14.52
N THR A 85 6.94 2.58 -14.54
CA THR A 85 6.51 1.88 -15.75
C THR A 85 5.30 1.03 -15.43
N ILE A 86 4.17 1.31 -16.07
CA ILE A 86 2.92 0.55 -15.85
C ILE A 86 3.14 -0.95 -16.11
N GLY A 87 2.66 -1.80 -15.21
CA GLY A 87 2.78 -3.24 -15.32
C GLY A 87 4.16 -3.81 -14.98
N VAL A 88 5.15 -2.97 -14.62
CA VAL A 88 6.51 -3.42 -14.28
C VAL A 88 6.97 -2.83 -12.94
N GLN A 89 6.93 -1.51 -12.84
CA GLN A 89 7.39 -0.74 -11.69
C GLN A 89 6.37 0.37 -11.44
N ASP A 90 5.28 0.02 -10.78
CA ASP A 90 4.10 0.86 -10.59
C ASP A 90 3.60 0.81 -9.14
N CYS A 91 2.40 1.37 -8.91
CA CYS A 91 1.75 1.38 -7.61
C CYS A 91 1.55 -0.01 -6.99
N VAL A 92 1.32 -1.04 -7.81
CA VAL A 92 1.13 -2.42 -7.37
C VAL A 92 2.48 -3.00 -6.97
N SER A 93 3.52 -2.79 -7.78
CA SER A 93 4.89 -3.20 -7.46
C SER A 93 5.35 -2.60 -6.11
N MET A 94 5.09 -1.31 -5.86
CA MET A 94 5.43 -0.68 -4.58
C MET A 94 4.63 -1.29 -3.41
N SER A 95 3.33 -1.47 -3.57
CA SER A 95 2.47 -2.06 -2.53
C SER A 95 2.87 -3.51 -2.21
N ALA A 96 3.25 -4.28 -3.23
CA ALA A 96 3.77 -5.63 -3.09
C ALA A 96 5.10 -5.66 -2.33
N ASP A 97 6.03 -4.76 -2.63
CA ASP A 97 7.31 -4.67 -1.90
C ASP A 97 7.11 -4.26 -0.44
N ILE A 98 6.23 -3.28 -0.17
CA ILE A 98 5.87 -2.88 1.20
C ILE A 98 5.30 -4.08 1.97
N ALA A 99 4.37 -4.83 1.36
CA ALA A 99 3.80 -6.02 1.98
C ALA A 99 4.89 -7.08 2.28
N ARG A 100 5.82 -7.34 1.35
CA ARG A 100 6.96 -8.24 1.58
C ARG A 100 7.87 -7.76 2.71
N TRP A 101 8.19 -6.47 2.77
CA TRP A 101 9.00 -5.91 3.86
C TRP A 101 8.29 -6.00 5.21
N CYS A 102 6.96 -6.06 5.21
CA CYS A 102 6.15 -6.33 6.39
C CYS A 102 6.01 -7.83 6.73
N GLY A 103 6.71 -8.71 6.02
CA GLY A 103 6.69 -10.15 6.25
C GLY A 103 5.46 -10.87 5.70
N LEU A 104 4.66 -10.21 4.84
CA LEU A 104 3.55 -10.85 4.16
C LEU A 104 4.04 -11.69 2.98
N SER A 105 3.35 -12.81 2.75
CA SER A 105 3.52 -13.65 1.57
C SER A 105 2.88 -12.97 0.36
N VAL A 106 3.71 -12.63 -0.63
CA VAL A 106 3.28 -11.94 -1.85
C VAL A 106 3.79 -12.71 -3.08
N PRO A 107 2.93 -13.10 -4.03
CA PRO A 107 3.35 -13.72 -5.29
C PRO A 107 4.38 -12.87 -6.05
N LEU A 108 5.22 -13.51 -6.87
CA LEU A 108 6.25 -12.85 -7.69
C LEU A 108 5.75 -12.40 -9.08
N VAL A 109 4.44 -12.32 -9.26
CA VAL A 109 3.82 -11.86 -10.52
C VAL A 109 3.21 -10.48 -10.30
N ASN A 110 3.32 -9.59 -11.30
CA ASN A 110 2.59 -8.33 -11.23
C ASN A 110 1.09 -8.58 -11.49
N MET A 111 0.25 -7.83 -10.78
CA MET A 111 -1.19 -8.03 -10.73
C MET A 111 -1.92 -6.70 -10.92
N THR A 112 -3.24 -6.76 -11.10
CA THR A 112 -4.06 -5.57 -10.90
C THR A 112 -4.07 -5.19 -9.41
N PRO A 113 -4.39 -3.94 -9.03
CA PRO A 113 -4.51 -3.54 -7.63
C PRO A 113 -5.44 -4.46 -6.81
N TYR A 114 -6.60 -4.81 -7.35
CA TYR A 114 -7.51 -5.74 -6.69
C TYR A 114 -6.95 -7.18 -6.67
N GLY A 115 -6.26 -7.61 -7.73
CA GLY A 115 -5.57 -8.90 -7.76
C GLY A 115 -4.53 -9.04 -6.65
N LEU A 116 -3.78 -7.98 -6.36
CA LEU A 116 -2.84 -7.95 -5.22
C LEU A 116 -3.58 -8.14 -3.88
N LEU A 117 -4.69 -7.43 -3.65
CA LEU A 117 -5.49 -7.61 -2.43
C LEU A 117 -6.02 -9.03 -2.28
N TRP A 118 -6.56 -9.59 -3.35
CA TRP A 118 -7.06 -10.96 -3.34
C TRP A 118 -5.95 -11.97 -3.02
N ALA A 119 -4.76 -11.79 -3.59
CA ALA A 119 -3.60 -12.61 -3.24
C ALA A 119 -3.20 -12.44 -1.77
N LEU A 120 -3.11 -11.21 -1.27
CA LEU A 120 -2.71 -10.93 0.11
C LEU A 120 -3.67 -11.57 1.12
N THR A 121 -4.98 -11.45 0.90
CA THR A 121 -6.01 -12.06 1.77
C THR A 121 -6.06 -13.58 1.68
N THR A 122 -5.66 -14.15 0.54
CA THR A 122 -5.58 -15.61 0.34
C THR A 122 -4.37 -16.21 1.06
N TYR A 123 -3.21 -15.55 1.00
CA TYR A 123 -1.95 -16.10 1.53
C TYR A 123 -1.60 -15.62 2.94
N ASN A 124 -2.33 -14.65 3.49
CA ASN A 124 -2.02 -14.05 4.78
C ASN A 124 -3.29 -13.88 5.62
N LYS A 125 -3.13 -13.97 6.94
CA LYS A 125 -4.21 -13.68 7.88
C LYS A 125 -4.39 -12.17 8.02
N CYS A 126 -5.46 -11.63 7.44
CA CYS A 126 -5.88 -10.24 7.66
C CYS A 126 -6.64 -10.09 8.98
N THR A 127 -6.62 -8.88 9.55
CA THR A 127 -7.50 -8.50 10.68
C THR A 127 -8.83 -7.97 10.19
N HIS A 128 -8.84 -7.27 9.06
CA HIS A 128 -10.05 -6.75 8.41
C HIS A 128 -9.88 -6.79 6.88
N HIS A 129 -10.99 -6.99 6.18
CA HIS A 129 -11.08 -6.97 4.72
C HIS A 129 -12.47 -6.46 4.33
N ASP A 130 -12.54 -5.32 3.66
CA ASP A 130 -13.78 -4.68 3.18
C ASP A 130 -14.89 -4.52 4.25
N VAL A 131 -14.51 -4.24 5.49
CA VAL A 131 -15.45 -3.96 6.59
C VAL A 131 -15.70 -2.45 6.68
N TRP A 132 -16.96 -2.07 6.86
CA TRP A 132 -17.39 -0.67 6.98
C TRP A 132 -18.15 -0.44 8.30
N PRO A 133 -17.98 0.71 8.99
CA PRO A 133 -17.05 1.80 8.68
C PRO A 133 -15.57 1.35 8.78
N LEU A 134 -14.67 2.12 8.16
CA LEU A 134 -13.25 1.76 8.13
C LEU A 134 -12.72 1.63 9.56
N PRO A 135 -12.01 0.55 9.91
CA PRO A 135 -11.68 0.23 11.30
C PRO A 135 -10.70 1.23 11.94
N TRP A 136 -10.02 2.05 11.13
CA TRP A 136 -9.14 3.13 11.60
C TRP A 136 -9.86 4.46 11.83
N HIS A 137 -11.16 4.57 11.55
CA HIS A 137 -11.95 5.75 11.91
C HIS A 137 -12.36 5.75 13.39
N SER A 138 -12.31 4.60 14.06
CA SER A 138 -12.85 4.41 15.42
C SER A 138 -11.89 4.74 16.56
N ALA A 139 -10.73 5.35 16.28
CA ALA A 139 -9.77 5.77 17.29
C ALA A 139 -9.63 7.30 17.29
N SER A 140 -10.51 7.95 18.05
CA SER A 140 -10.40 9.34 18.50
C SER A 140 -10.21 9.36 20.00
#